data_AF-A0A4R2LGK3-F1
#
_entry.id   AF-A0A4R2LGK3-F1
#
_cell.length_a   1.000
_cell.length_b   1.000
_cell.length_c   1.000
_cell.angle_alpha   90.00
_cell.angle_beta   90.00
_cell.angle_gamma   90.00
#
_symmetry.space_group_name_H-M   'P 1'
#
loop_
_entity.id
_entity.type
_entity.pdbx_description
1 polymer ?
#
loop_
_entity_poly.entity_id
_entity_poly.type
_entity_poly.pdbx_seq_one_letter_code
_entity_poly.pdbx_strand_id
1 'polypeptide(L)'
;MNIPSSFANLYVEVCKISDTDIPSGNGGINKEGYTYGELRHQPIIPELMAQITHPKIRQMAEECNSRNRKEGFTMYKVDGEYCFWELRVGPVVKTPSKEELLKILPERPVTASAIRAVTYEILRKEIALQCNMSLKEAAEAIGNQLDCAPHEDISGHIFMVPNWAHKWFRHRGYVAKILNGKE
;
A
#
# COMPACT_ATOMS: atom_id res chain seq x y z
N MET A 1 16.20 9.46 4.69
CA MET A 1 15.55 8.75 3.57
C MET A 1 15.73 7.26 3.81
N ASN A 2 14.68 6.55 4.23
CA ASN A 2 14.75 5.13 4.60
C ASN A 2 14.20 4.26 3.46
N ILE A 3 14.79 4.39 2.28
CA ILE A 3 14.44 3.56 1.12
C ILE A 3 15.26 2.25 1.22
N PRO A 4 14.69 1.07 0.95
CA PRO A 4 15.43 -0.19 0.99
C PRO A 4 16.64 -0.18 0.07
N SER A 5 17.65 -0.98 0.42
CA SER A 5 18.86 -1.15 -0.41
C SER A 5 18.56 -1.65 -1.83
N SER A 6 17.41 -2.30 -2.05
CA SER A 6 16.93 -2.69 -3.38
C SER A 6 16.67 -1.51 -4.33
N PHE A 7 16.69 -0.27 -3.83
CA PHE A 7 16.51 0.96 -4.61
C PHE A 7 17.80 1.75 -4.81
N ALA A 8 18.96 1.27 -4.32
CA ALA A 8 20.20 2.05 -4.26
C ALA A 8 20.76 2.52 -5.62
N ASN A 9 20.32 1.92 -6.73
CA ASN A 9 20.75 2.26 -8.10
C ASN A 9 19.66 2.95 -8.93
N LEU A 10 18.53 3.31 -8.34
CA LEU A 10 17.38 3.84 -9.07
C LEU A 10 17.31 5.37 -8.96
N TYR A 11 16.73 6.02 -9.97
CA TYR A 11 16.58 7.47 -9.98
C TYR A 11 15.46 7.88 -9.03
N VAL A 12 15.77 8.76 -8.06
CA VAL A 12 14.82 9.23 -7.04
C VAL A 12 14.47 10.71 -7.28
N GLU A 13 13.19 10.99 -7.45
CA GLU A 13 12.63 12.34 -7.59
C GLU A 13 11.73 12.65 -6.41
N VAL A 14 12.03 13.70 -5.64
CA VAL A 14 11.15 14.16 -4.55
C VAL A 14 9.94 14.90 -5.14
N CYS A 15 8.75 14.45 -4.81
CA CYS A 15 7.51 15.12 -5.20
C CYS A 15 7.11 16.12 -4.12
N LYS A 16 6.97 17.40 -4.48
CA LYS A 16 6.42 18.40 -3.59
C LYS A 16 4.91 18.20 -3.45
N ILE A 17 4.45 17.97 -2.23
CA ILE A 17 3.03 17.92 -1.87
C ILE A 17 2.77 19.13 -0.97
N SER A 18 1.68 19.83 -1.25
CA SER A 18 1.21 20.92 -0.41
C SER A 18 0.70 20.35 0.92
N ASP A 19 1.28 20.77 2.02
CA ASP A 19 0.88 20.31 3.36
C ASP A 19 -0.53 20.78 3.73
N THR A 20 -1.08 21.81 3.06
CA THR A 20 -2.44 22.33 3.32
C THR A 20 -3.52 21.66 2.48
N ASP A 21 -3.14 20.87 1.47
CA ASP A 21 -4.11 20.19 0.62
C ASP A 21 -4.77 19.04 1.38
N ILE A 22 -6.07 18.89 1.22
CA ILE A 22 -6.84 17.77 1.77
C ILE A 22 -6.97 16.70 0.67
N PRO A 23 -6.55 15.44 0.92
CA PRO A 23 -6.80 14.35 -0.01
C PRO A 23 -8.28 14.20 -0.31
N SER A 24 -8.60 14.08 -1.58
CA SER A 24 -9.95 13.84 -2.08
C SER A 24 -9.91 12.84 -3.24
N GLY A 25 -10.96 12.04 -3.38
CA GLY A 25 -11.07 10.98 -4.39
C GLY A 25 -12.46 10.35 -4.43
N ASN A 26 -12.66 9.36 -5.30
CA ASN A 26 -13.92 8.65 -5.42
C ASN A 26 -14.19 7.81 -4.16
N GLY A 27 -15.33 8.03 -3.48
CA GLY A 27 -15.77 7.21 -2.35
C GLY A 27 -15.69 7.85 -0.96
N GLY A 28 -15.29 9.13 -0.85
CA GLY A 28 -15.24 9.83 0.44
C GLY A 28 -14.04 9.44 1.29
N ILE A 29 -12.86 9.37 0.66
CA ILE A 29 -11.56 9.20 1.33
C ILE A 29 -11.32 10.40 2.26
N ASN A 30 -10.85 10.16 3.49
CA ASN A 30 -10.53 11.19 4.48
C ASN A 30 -11.68 12.18 4.75
N LYS A 31 -12.82 11.66 5.22
CA LYS A 31 -14.02 12.47 5.52
C LYS A 31 -13.81 13.45 6.66
N GLU A 32 -12.82 13.16 7.50
CA GLU A 32 -12.39 13.93 8.65
C GLU A 32 -11.71 15.23 8.23
N GLY A 33 -11.23 15.33 6.99
CA GLY A 33 -10.68 16.56 6.44
C GLY A 33 -9.23 16.84 6.84
N TYR A 34 -8.47 15.81 7.26
CA TYR A 34 -7.05 15.96 7.55
C TYR A 34 -6.28 16.41 6.31
N THR A 35 -5.33 17.30 6.48
CA THR A 35 -4.43 17.75 5.44
C THR A 35 -3.32 16.72 5.18
N TYR A 36 -2.63 16.78 4.03
CA TYR A 36 -1.44 15.95 3.82
C TYR A 36 -0.33 16.25 4.84
N GLY A 37 -0.23 17.48 5.32
CA GLY A 37 0.69 17.86 6.41
C GLY A 37 0.42 17.09 7.69
N GLU A 38 -0.84 16.81 8.00
CA GLU A 38 -1.20 15.97 9.16
C GLU A 38 -0.99 14.48 8.85
N LEU A 39 -1.54 14.01 7.73
CA LEU A 39 -1.55 12.59 7.36
C LEU A 39 -0.15 12.02 7.13
N ARG A 40 0.80 12.83 6.66
CA ARG A 40 2.18 12.37 6.51
C ARG A 40 2.85 12.10 7.85
N HIS A 41 2.44 12.73 8.94
CA HIS A 41 2.97 12.47 10.29
C HIS A 41 2.09 11.46 11.07
N GLN A 42 0.82 11.36 10.72
CA GLN A 42 -0.15 10.44 11.31
C GLN A 42 -0.90 9.65 10.21
N PRO A 43 -0.23 8.72 9.49
CA PRO A 43 -0.84 8.02 8.36
C PRO A 43 -2.12 7.24 8.68
N ILE A 44 -2.22 6.66 9.87
CA ILE A 44 -3.45 6.06 10.38
C ILE A 44 -4.01 7.00 11.45
N ILE A 45 -5.12 7.66 11.10
CA ILE A 45 -5.72 8.74 11.89
C ILE A 45 -6.24 8.25 13.26
N PRO A 46 -6.34 9.14 14.27
CA PRO A 46 -6.79 8.78 15.61
C PRO A 46 -8.14 8.06 15.65
N GLU A 47 -9.08 8.43 14.79
CA GLU A 47 -10.43 7.87 14.71
C GLU A 47 -10.39 6.38 14.32
N LEU A 48 -9.54 6.01 13.35
CA LEU A 48 -9.30 4.62 12.98
C LEU A 48 -8.56 3.90 14.11
N MET A 49 -7.51 4.52 14.66
CA MET A 49 -6.76 3.96 15.79
C MET A 49 -7.66 3.64 16.99
N ALA A 50 -8.70 4.41 17.25
CA ALA A 50 -9.64 4.15 18.34
C ALA A 50 -10.54 2.93 18.07
N GLN A 51 -10.82 2.63 16.79
CA GLN A 51 -11.73 1.55 16.38
C GLN A 51 -11.05 0.19 16.24
N ILE A 52 -9.72 0.14 16.07
CA ILE A 52 -8.99 -1.12 15.92
C ILE A 52 -8.99 -1.91 17.24
N THR A 53 -9.70 -3.02 17.27
CA THR A 53 -9.77 -3.91 18.44
C THR A 53 -8.72 -5.02 18.40
N HIS A 54 -8.31 -5.46 17.21
CA HIS A 54 -7.38 -6.57 17.07
C HIS A 54 -5.93 -6.12 17.39
N PRO A 55 -5.25 -6.76 18.37
CA PRO A 55 -3.97 -6.26 18.89
C PRO A 55 -2.86 -6.21 17.83
N LYS A 56 -2.77 -7.22 16.96
CA LYS A 56 -1.77 -7.21 15.89
C LYS A 56 -2.07 -6.18 14.79
N ILE A 57 -3.34 -5.92 14.49
CA ILE A 57 -3.70 -4.89 13.50
C ILE A 57 -3.37 -3.51 14.07
N ARG A 58 -3.65 -3.30 15.36
CA ARG A 58 -3.27 -2.08 16.09
C ARG A 58 -1.76 -1.87 16.06
N GLN A 59 -0.99 -2.91 16.36
CA GLN A 59 0.47 -2.86 16.30
C GLN A 59 0.96 -2.44 14.90
N MET A 60 0.42 -3.03 13.83
CA MET A 60 0.81 -2.68 12.44
C MET A 60 0.54 -1.19 12.14
N ALA A 61 -0.58 -0.65 12.61
CA ALA A 61 -0.90 0.77 12.47
C ALA A 61 0.02 1.67 13.30
N GLU A 62 0.32 1.28 14.55
CA GLU A 62 1.24 1.98 15.44
C GLU A 62 2.66 2.04 14.86
N GLU A 63 3.13 0.95 14.27
CA GLU A 63 4.43 0.90 13.59
C GLU A 63 4.49 1.85 12.39
N CYS A 64 3.42 1.93 11.60
CA CYS A 64 3.32 2.91 10.50
C CYS A 64 3.35 4.35 11.03
N ASN A 65 2.55 4.65 12.04
CA ASN A 65 2.51 5.97 12.66
C ASN A 65 3.85 6.35 13.29
N SER A 66 4.46 5.43 14.05
CA SER A 66 5.75 5.64 14.71
C SER A 66 6.86 5.97 13.71
N ARG A 67 6.89 5.25 12.57
CA ARG A 67 7.86 5.48 11.50
C ARG A 67 7.78 6.90 10.93
N ASN A 68 6.57 7.44 10.82
CA ASN A 68 6.32 8.70 10.13
C ASN A 68 6.15 9.90 11.07
N ARG A 69 6.00 9.68 12.37
CA ARG A 69 5.67 10.73 13.36
C ARG A 69 6.57 11.95 13.34
N LYS A 70 7.90 11.75 13.28
CA LYS A 70 8.86 12.84 13.44
C LYS A 70 9.10 13.62 12.16
N GLU A 71 9.51 12.93 11.10
CA GLU A 71 9.93 13.56 9.84
C GLU A 71 8.80 13.67 8.82
N GLY A 72 7.71 12.92 9.02
CA GLY A 72 6.64 12.80 8.04
C GLY A 72 7.05 11.92 6.85
N PHE A 73 6.08 11.23 6.28
CA PHE A 73 6.24 10.58 4.98
C PHE A 73 6.65 11.62 3.93
N THR A 74 7.68 11.34 3.14
CA THR A 74 8.02 12.14 1.97
C THR A 74 7.66 11.39 0.71
N MET A 75 6.90 12.03 -0.19
CA MET A 75 6.58 11.41 -1.47
C MET A 75 7.77 11.51 -2.42
N TYR A 76 8.14 10.38 -3.00
CA TYR A 76 9.13 10.32 -4.05
C TYR A 76 8.67 9.38 -5.15
N LYS A 77 9.20 9.60 -6.35
CA LYS A 77 9.18 8.63 -7.42
C LYS A 77 10.51 7.91 -7.46
N VAL A 78 10.46 6.62 -7.73
CA VAL A 78 11.61 5.79 -8.07
C VAL A 78 11.41 5.31 -9.50
N ASP A 79 12.33 5.66 -10.39
CA ASP A 79 12.25 5.36 -11.83
C ASP A 79 10.90 5.77 -12.45
N GLY A 80 10.38 6.93 -12.03
CA GLY A 80 9.12 7.50 -12.52
C GLY A 80 7.85 6.99 -11.83
N GLU A 81 7.93 5.97 -10.96
CA GLU A 81 6.79 5.41 -10.23
C GLU A 81 6.74 5.90 -8.78
N TYR A 82 5.57 6.29 -8.28
CA TYR A 82 5.41 6.73 -6.89
C TYR A 82 5.73 5.59 -5.91
N CYS A 83 6.49 5.89 -4.87
CA CYS A 83 6.89 4.92 -3.86
C CYS A 83 6.21 5.20 -2.52
N PHE A 84 5.56 4.16 -1.99
CA PHE A 84 4.78 4.21 -0.75
C PHE A 84 5.46 3.47 0.40
N TRP A 85 6.75 3.15 0.27
CA TRP A 85 7.45 2.27 1.19
C TRP A 85 7.34 2.74 2.65
N GLU A 86 7.48 4.04 2.90
CA GLU A 86 7.38 4.61 4.24
C GLU A 86 5.95 4.60 4.79
N LEU A 87 4.92 4.50 3.93
CA LEU A 87 3.51 4.39 4.31
C LEU A 87 3.02 2.94 4.49
N ARG A 88 3.88 1.94 4.31
CA ARG A 88 3.48 0.54 4.47
C ARG A 88 2.92 0.26 5.86
N VAL A 89 1.80 -0.45 5.91
CA VAL A 89 1.18 -0.96 7.12
C VAL A 89 1.29 -2.48 7.10
N GLY A 90 1.73 -3.08 8.21
CA GLY A 90 1.84 -4.54 8.33
C GLY A 90 2.85 -5.21 7.39
N PRO A 91 2.62 -6.47 6.98
CA PRO A 91 3.63 -7.27 6.32
C PRO A 91 3.94 -6.79 4.90
N VAL A 92 5.21 -6.97 4.53
CA VAL A 92 5.69 -6.81 3.14
C VAL A 92 5.88 -8.21 2.57
N VAL A 93 5.07 -8.56 1.58
CA VAL A 93 5.03 -9.92 1.03
C VAL A 93 5.59 -9.92 -0.37
N LYS A 94 6.47 -10.86 -0.69
CA LYS A 94 7.00 -11.00 -2.05
C LYS A 94 5.89 -11.40 -3.02
N THR A 95 5.77 -10.68 -4.14
CA THR A 95 4.84 -11.05 -5.20
C THR A 95 5.43 -12.14 -6.10
N PRO A 96 4.59 -12.96 -6.76
CA PRO A 96 5.07 -13.95 -7.72
C PRO A 96 5.88 -13.31 -8.85
N SER A 97 6.91 -13.99 -9.32
CA SER A 97 7.54 -13.70 -10.61
C SER A 97 6.53 -13.85 -11.75
N LYS A 98 6.87 -13.32 -12.92
CA LYS A 98 6.05 -13.47 -14.13
C LYS A 98 5.81 -14.94 -14.43
N GLU A 99 6.85 -15.78 -14.36
CA GLU A 99 6.76 -17.21 -14.64
C GLU A 99 5.85 -17.93 -13.64
N GLU A 100 5.93 -17.59 -12.36
CA GLU A 100 5.06 -18.17 -11.32
C GLU A 100 3.61 -17.73 -11.52
N LEU A 101 3.37 -16.44 -11.81
CA LEU A 101 2.03 -15.92 -12.02
C LEU A 101 1.34 -16.54 -13.23
N LEU A 102 2.08 -16.78 -14.32
CA LEU A 102 1.57 -17.44 -15.52
C LEU A 102 1.19 -18.91 -15.30
N LYS A 103 1.71 -19.55 -14.25
CA LYS A 103 1.29 -20.91 -13.82
C LYS A 103 0.06 -20.87 -12.92
N ILE A 104 -0.11 -19.80 -12.15
CA ILE A 104 -1.26 -19.61 -11.24
C ILE A 104 -2.50 -19.20 -12.04
N LEU A 105 -2.35 -18.32 -13.03
CA LEU A 105 -3.46 -17.79 -13.80
C LEU A 105 -3.93 -18.78 -14.87
N PRO A 106 -5.15 -19.34 -14.75
CA PRO A 106 -5.64 -20.37 -15.67
C PRO A 106 -6.13 -19.78 -17.00
N GLU A 107 -6.49 -18.49 -17.02
CA GLU A 107 -7.16 -17.85 -18.16
C GLU A 107 -6.22 -16.97 -19.00
N ARG A 108 -6.49 -16.97 -20.31
CA ARG A 108 -5.84 -16.12 -21.30
C ARG A 108 -6.90 -15.32 -22.06
N PRO A 109 -6.69 -14.00 -22.29
CA PRO A 109 -5.51 -13.20 -21.95
C PRO A 109 -5.40 -12.88 -20.45
N VAL A 110 -4.17 -12.69 -19.97
CA VAL A 110 -3.94 -12.22 -18.60
C VAL A 110 -4.39 -10.77 -18.49
N THR A 111 -5.25 -10.47 -17.52
CA THR A 111 -5.76 -9.11 -17.27
C THR A 111 -5.19 -8.53 -15.99
N ALA A 112 -5.13 -7.20 -15.89
CA ALA A 112 -4.72 -6.51 -14.68
C ALA A 112 -5.57 -6.90 -13.45
N SER A 113 -6.87 -7.13 -13.64
CA SER A 113 -7.78 -7.58 -12.57
C SER A 113 -7.40 -8.97 -12.06
N ALA A 114 -7.10 -9.91 -12.96
CA ALA A 114 -6.69 -11.26 -12.59
C ALA A 114 -5.35 -11.27 -11.84
N ILE A 115 -4.40 -10.43 -12.26
CA ILE A 115 -3.11 -10.24 -11.56
C ILE A 115 -3.35 -9.73 -10.13
N ARG A 116 -4.13 -8.65 -9.99
CA ARG A 116 -4.45 -8.06 -8.68
C ARG A 116 -5.20 -9.01 -7.76
N ALA A 117 -6.10 -9.85 -8.30
CA ALA A 117 -6.80 -10.85 -7.50
C ALA A 117 -5.83 -11.80 -6.80
N VAL A 118 -4.81 -12.29 -7.53
CA VAL A 118 -3.79 -13.19 -6.97
C VAL A 118 -2.94 -12.48 -5.91
N THR A 119 -2.40 -11.31 -6.22
CA THR A 119 -1.50 -10.58 -5.31
C THR A 119 -2.25 -10.11 -4.05
N TYR A 120 -3.49 -9.65 -4.18
CA TYR A 120 -4.30 -9.21 -3.05
C TYR A 120 -4.67 -10.39 -2.15
N GLU A 121 -4.94 -11.57 -2.73
CA GLU A 121 -5.16 -12.79 -1.97
C GLU A 121 -3.91 -13.21 -1.18
N ILE A 122 -2.72 -13.09 -1.77
CA ILE A 122 -1.44 -13.36 -1.09
C ILE A 122 -1.29 -12.46 0.15
N LEU A 123 -1.51 -11.15 0.02
CA LEU A 123 -1.42 -10.23 1.15
C LEU A 123 -2.45 -10.57 2.25
N ARG A 124 -3.70 -10.86 1.85
CA ARG A 124 -4.77 -11.22 2.79
C ARG A 124 -4.46 -12.52 3.53
N LYS A 125 -3.88 -13.52 2.85
CA LYS A 125 -3.42 -14.78 3.47
C LYS A 125 -2.34 -14.53 4.51
N GLU A 126 -1.38 -13.66 4.22
CA GLU A 126 -0.33 -13.32 5.18
C GLU A 126 -0.91 -12.62 6.43
N ILE A 127 -1.81 -11.65 6.23
CA ILE A 127 -2.46 -10.96 7.36
C ILE A 127 -3.32 -11.94 8.17
N ALA A 128 -4.10 -12.80 7.51
CA ALA A 128 -4.92 -13.83 8.15
C ALA A 128 -4.06 -14.77 9.01
N LEU A 129 -2.93 -15.23 8.47
CA LEU A 129 -1.98 -16.08 9.19
C LEU A 129 -1.38 -15.36 10.39
N GLN A 130 -0.81 -14.16 10.18
CA GLN A 130 -0.17 -13.42 11.27
C GLN A 130 -1.16 -13.04 12.36
N CYS A 131 -2.40 -12.70 12.00
CA CYS A 131 -3.41 -12.28 12.96
C CYS A 131 -4.30 -13.40 13.49
N ASN A 132 -4.11 -14.64 13.03
CA ASN A 132 -4.96 -15.77 13.38
C ASN A 132 -6.46 -15.46 13.16
N MET A 133 -6.79 -14.99 11.96
CA MET A 133 -8.15 -14.64 11.54
C MET A 133 -8.47 -15.25 10.17
N SER A 134 -9.73 -15.23 9.77
CA SER A 134 -10.16 -15.66 8.44
C SER A 134 -9.70 -14.68 7.35
N LEU A 135 -9.70 -15.13 6.09
CA LEU A 135 -9.43 -14.26 4.94
C LEU A 135 -10.44 -13.11 4.82
N LYS A 136 -11.69 -13.34 5.22
CA LYS A 136 -12.73 -12.33 5.21
C LYS A 136 -12.42 -11.24 6.24
N GLU A 137 -12.10 -11.63 7.47
CA GLU A 137 -11.71 -10.69 8.52
C GLU A 137 -10.43 -9.93 8.14
N ALA A 138 -9.47 -10.58 7.47
CA ALA A 138 -8.27 -9.90 6.97
C ALA A 138 -8.62 -8.85 5.91
N ALA A 139 -9.53 -9.16 4.98
CA ALA A 139 -9.99 -8.19 3.99
C ALA A 139 -10.74 -7.00 4.64
N GLU A 140 -11.59 -7.28 5.63
CA GLU A 140 -12.31 -6.26 6.40
C GLU A 140 -11.36 -5.42 7.25
N ALA A 141 -10.31 -5.99 7.83
CA ALA A 141 -9.29 -5.25 8.57
C ALA A 141 -8.56 -4.24 7.68
N ILE A 142 -8.17 -4.64 6.46
CA ILE A 142 -7.51 -3.75 5.50
C ILE A 142 -8.43 -2.58 5.13
N GLY A 143 -9.66 -2.85 4.70
CA GLY A 143 -10.53 -1.81 4.14
C GLY A 143 -11.28 -1.00 5.20
N ASN A 144 -11.84 -1.65 6.21
CA ASN A 144 -12.78 -1.01 7.13
C ASN A 144 -12.12 -0.53 8.42
N GLN A 145 -11.12 -1.26 8.94
CA GLN A 145 -10.47 -0.89 10.20
C GLN A 145 -9.27 0.04 9.98
N LEU A 146 -8.48 -0.23 8.94
CA LEU A 146 -7.26 0.52 8.64
C LEU A 146 -7.45 1.59 7.56
N ASP A 147 -8.57 1.61 6.84
CA ASP A 147 -8.79 2.42 5.64
C ASP A 147 -7.57 2.36 4.69
N CYS A 148 -7.12 1.16 4.38
CA CYS A 148 -5.96 0.90 3.53
C CYS A 148 -6.35 0.19 2.23
N ALA A 149 -5.48 0.26 1.24
CA ALA A 149 -5.53 -0.59 0.04
C ALA A 149 -4.25 -1.41 -0.12
N PRO A 150 -4.34 -2.62 -0.69
CA PRO A 150 -3.17 -3.33 -1.18
C PRO A 150 -2.46 -2.53 -2.29
N HIS A 151 -1.14 -2.54 -2.25
CA HIS A 151 -0.27 -1.79 -3.15
C HIS A 151 0.91 -2.68 -3.57
N GLU A 152 1.05 -2.87 -4.89
CA GLU A 152 2.14 -3.63 -5.49
C GLU A 152 3.27 -2.68 -5.88
N ASP A 153 4.41 -2.83 -5.23
CA ASP A 153 5.59 -2.00 -5.44
C ASP A 153 6.49 -2.55 -6.56
N ILE A 154 7.25 -1.65 -7.19
CA ILE A 154 8.16 -1.98 -8.30
C ILE A 154 9.26 -2.98 -7.94
N SER A 155 9.57 -3.15 -6.64
CA SER A 155 10.53 -4.12 -6.12
C SER A 155 10.03 -5.57 -6.10
N GLY A 156 8.78 -5.82 -6.51
CA GLY A 156 8.19 -7.17 -6.49
C GLY A 156 7.66 -7.56 -5.11
N HIS A 157 7.09 -6.59 -4.39
CA HIS A 157 6.43 -6.81 -3.11
C HIS A 157 5.03 -6.21 -3.12
N ILE A 158 4.14 -6.75 -2.28
CA ILE A 158 2.84 -6.21 -1.97
C ILE A 158 2.77 -5.92 -0.47
N PHE A 159 2.19 -4.77 -0.14
CA PHE A 159 1.86 -4.37 1.23
C PHE A 159 0.63 -3.47 1.19
N MET A 160 0.08 -3.11 2.35
CA MET A 160 -1.06 -2.19 2.42
C MET A 160 -0.58 -0.75 2.70
N VAL A 161 -1.30 0.22 2.13
CA VAL A 161 -1.01 1.66 2.20
C VAL A 161 -2.31 2.40 2.51
N PRO A 162 -2.31 3.46 3.33
CA PRO A 162 -3.51 4.25 3.62
C PRO A 162 -4.20 4.79 2.37
N ASN A 163 -5.53 4.72 2.33
CA ASN A 163 -6.35 5.12 1.18
C ASN A 163 -6.25 6.62 0.86
N TRP A 164 -5.92 7.48 1.81
CA TRP A 164 -5.68 8.90 1.53
C TRP A 164 -4.53 9.13 0.53
N ALA A 165 -3.60 8.18 0.40
CA ALA A 165 -2.52 8.24 -0.58
C ALA A 165 -2.94 7.77 -1.99
N HIS A 166 -4.20 7.35 -2.18
CA HIS A 166 -4.69 6.73 -3.42
C HIS A 166 -4.55 7.60 -4.67
N LYS A 167 -4.56 8.93 -4.55
CA LYS A 167 -4.32 9.86 -5.68
C LYS A 167 -3.01 9.55 -6.43
N TRP A 168 -2.06 8.93 -5.74
CA TRP A 168 -0.75 8.60 -6.27
C TRP A 168 -0.56 7.10 -6.55
N PHE A 169 -1.58 6.26 -6.34
CA PHE A 169 -1.51 4.81 -6.58
C PHE A 169 -1.51 4.41 -8.07
N ARG A 170 -1.23 5.34 -8.99
CA ARG A 170 -1.05 4.97 -10.39
C ARG A 170 0.23 4.16 -10.52
N HIS A 171 0.09 2.84 -10.55
CA HIS A 171 1.16 1.88 -10.78
C HIS A 171 1.13 1.45 -12.24
N ARG A 172 2.13 1.87 -13.02
CA ARG A 172 2.54 1.08 -14.19
C ARG A 172 3.51 -0.02 -13.79
N GLY A 173 4.12 0.06 -12.60
CA GLY A 173 5.16 -0.84 -12.10
C GLY A 173 4.92 -2.35 -12.29
N TYR A 174 4.20 -3.00 -11.38
CA TYR A 174 4.15 -4.47 -11.33
C TYR A 174 3.27 -5.09 -12.43
N VAL A 175 2.02 -4.62 -12.55
CA VAL A 175 1.07 -5.13 -13.56
C VAL A 175 1.58 -4.90 -14.98
N ALA A 176 2.11 -3.71 -15.30
CA ALA A 176 2.62 -3.48 -16.66
C ALA A 176 3.93 -4.22 -16.90
N LYS A 177 4.80 -4.44 -15.90
CA LYS A 177 5.97 -5.35 -16.04
C LYS A 177 5.52 -6.75 -16.48
N ILE A 178 4.46 -7.27 -15.89
CA ILE A 178 3.91 -8.59 -16.26
C ILE A 178 3.30 -8.58 -17.66
N LEU A 179 2.55 -7.53 -18.00
CA LEU A 179 1.87 -7.36 -19.29
C LEU A 179 2.79 -6.84 -20.41
N ASN A 180 4.12 -6.76 -20.19
CA ASN A 180 5.10 -6.22 -21.14
C ASN A 180 4.79 -4.77 -21.60
N GLY A 181 4.30 -3.92 -20.71
CA GLY A 181 4.02 -2.51 -20.99
C GLY A 181 2.73 -2.25 -21.79
N LYS A 182 1.85 -3.25 -21.94
CA LYS A 182 0.53 -3.08 -22.56
C LYS A 182 -0.53 -2.89 -21.48
N GLU A 183 -1.16 -1.71 -21.45
CA GLU A 183 -2.48 -1.48 -20.85
C GLU A 183 -3.56 -1.61 -21.92
#